data_AF-A0A2M7Z158-F1
#
_entry.id   AF-A0A2M7Z158-F1
#
_cell.length_a   1.000
_cell.length_b   1.000
_cell.length_c   1.000
_cell.angle_alpha   90.00
_cell.angle_beta   90.00
_cell.angle_gamma   90.00
#
_symmetry.space_group_name_H-M   'P 1'
#
loop_
_entity.id
_entity.type
_entity.pdbx_description
1 polymer ?
#
loop_
_entity_poly.entity_id
_entity_poly.type
_entity_poly.pdbx_seq_one_letter_code
_entity_poly.pdbx_strand_id
1 'polypeptide(L)'
;PPLRERLHDIPLLVRHFMEKFRLQFRRNCQEFDDRSMERLIQYPWPGNVRELKNVIERAMILCQSAVVHVEDSLLPFAVKDRDAMPPTQLKDMERAQILQALTACEWRIDGPLGAAKHLGLHPSTLRSRLKKFGINRPSE
;
A
#
# COMPACT_ATOMS: atom_id res chain seq x y z
N PRO A 1 -21.10 -8.34 -9.37
CA PRO A 1 -21.04 -9.18 -8.15
C PRO A 1 -19.66 -9.10 -7.51
N PRO A 2 -19.59 -9.20 -6.17
CA PRO A 2 -18.36 -9.06 -5.42
C PRO A 2 -17.41 -10.23 -5.68
N LEU A 3 -16.10 -9.95 -5.65
CA LEU A 3 -15.07 -10.93 -5.99
C LEU A 3 -15.09 -12.16 -5.05
N ARG A 4 -15.54 -11.94 -3.80
CA ARG A 4 -15.73 -12.98 -2.77
C ARG A 4 -16.71 -14.10 -3.17
N GLU A 5 -17.64 -13.82 -4.08
CA GLU A 5 -18.62 -14.80 -4.58
C GLU A 5 -18.12 -15.52 -5.85
N ARG A 6 -16.93 -15.15 -6.36
CA ARG A 6 -16.34 -15.66 -7.61
C ARG A 6 -14.85 -15.97 -7.43
N LEU A 7 -14.53 -16.72 -6.38
CA LEU A 7 -13.15 -17.08 -6.05
C LEU A 7 -12.45 -17.86 -7.20
N HIS A 8 -13.22 -18.65 -7.96
CA HIS A 8 -12.73 -19.39 -9.13
C HIS A 8 -12.26 -18.50 -10.29
N ASP A 9 -12.70 -17.24 -10.35
CA ASP A 9 -12.28 -16.28 -11.38
C ASP A 9 -10.96 -15.59 -11.01
N ILE A 10 -10.52 -15.66 -9.74
CA ILE A 10 -9.33 -14.95 -9.25
C ILE A 10 -8.07 -15.37 -10.01
N PRO A 11 -7.75 -16.67 -10.22
CA PRO A 11 -6.54 -17.05 -10.95
C PRO A 11 -6.53 -16.58 -12.41
N LEU A 12 -7.71 -16.49 -13.04
CA LEU A 12 -7.84 -15.99 -14.41
C LEU A 12 -7.61 -14.46 -14.46
N LEU A 13 -8.21 -13.73 -13.52
CA LEU A 13 -8.04 -12.28 -13.38
C LEU A 13 -6.59 -11.91 -13.04
N VAL A 14 -5.94 -12.68 -12.16
CA VAL A 14 -4.54 -12.48 -11.80
C VAL A 14 -3.66 -12.59 -13.03
N ARG A 15 -3.83 -13.66 -13.83
CA ARG A 15 -3.08 -13.84 -15.10
C ARG A 15 -3.31 -12.69 -16.08
N HIS A 16 -4.58 -12.27 -16.26
CA HIS A 16 -4.91 -11.17 -17.15
C HIS A 16 -4.24 -9.85 -16.73
N PHE A 17 -4.29 -9.49 -15.44
CA PHE A 17 -3.65 -8.27 -14.95
C PHE A 17 -2.12 -8.35 -14.98
N MET A 18 -1.56 -9.53 -14.68
CA MET A 18 -0.12 -9.76 -14.74
C MET A 18 0.41 -9.49 -16.15
N GLU A 19 -0.19 -10.08 -17.19
CA GLU A 19 0.23 -9.86 -18.58
C GLU A 19 0.16 -8.39 -18.97
N LYS A 20 -0.95 -7.73 -18.60
CA LYS A 20 -1.15 -6.30 -18.85
C LYS A 20 -0.06 -5.45 -18.20
N PHE A 21 0.24 -5.68 -16.93
CA PHE A 21 1.22 -4.90 -16.18
C PHE A 21 2.66 -5.25 -16.54
N ARG A 22 2.93 -6.48 -16.94
CA ARG A 22 4.23 -6.91 -17.47
C ARG A 22 4.62 -6.06 -18.69
N LEU A 23 3.68 -5.92 -19.63
CA LEU A 23 3.85 -5.07 -20.82
C LEU A 23 3.98 -3.59 -20.46
N GLN A 24 3.15 -3.12 -19.52
CA GLN A 24 3.12 -1.71 -19.11
C GLN A 24 4.40 -1.27 -18.38
N PHE A 25 4.93 -2.10 -17.48
CA PHE A 25 6.09 -1.76 -16.65
C PHE A 25 7.42 -2.31 -17.19
N ARG A 26 7.39 -3.05 -18.32
CA ARG A 26 8.56 -3.74 -18.91
C ARG A 26 9.36 -4.54 -17.87
N ARG A 27 8.65 -5.28 -17.01
CA ARG A 27 9.24 -6.14 -15.98
C ARG A 27 9.36 -7.58 -16.47
N ASN A 28 10.34 -8.32 -15.93
CA ASN A 28 10.56 -9.73 -16.25
C ASN A 28 9.73 -10.70 -15.37
N CYS A 29 8.77 -10.19 -14.59
CA CYS A 29 7.91 -11.02 -13.75
C CYS A 29 7.03 -11.91 -14.65
N GLN A 30 7.18 -13.22 -14.51
CA GLN A 30 6.54 -14.25 -15.35
C GLN A 30 5.39 -14.95 -14.64
N GLU A 31 5.49 -15.11 -13.33
CA GLU A 31 4.53 -15.89 -12.54
C GLU A 31 4.40 -15.39 -11.12
N PHE A 32 3.32 -15.78 -10.44
CA PHE A 32 3.16 -15.67 -9.00
C PHE A 32 3.56 -16.99 -8.36
N ASP A 33 4.18 -16.96 -7.18
CA ASP A 33 4.39 -18.22 -6.44
C ASP A 33 3.07 -18.78 -5.91
N ASP A 34 3.02 -20.10 -5.71
CA ASP A 34 1.83 -20.81 -5.27
C ASP A 34 1.24 -20.25 -3.96
N ARG A 35 2.09 -19.84 -3.01
CA ARG A 35 1.63 -19.26 -1.74
C ARG A 35 0.95 -17.91 -1.97
N SER A 36 1.49 -17.10 -2.87
CA SER A 36 0.86 -15.82 -3.25
C SER A 36 -0.48 -16.03 -3.93
N MET A 37 -0.60 -17.04 -4.79
CA MET A 37 -1.86 -17.39 -5.42
C MET A 37 -2.89 -17.88 -4.40
N GLU A 38 -2.51 -18.80 -3.50
CA GLU A 38 -3.39 -19.26 -2.41
C GLU A 38 -3.86 -18.11 -1.54
N ARG A 39 -2.97 -17.18 -1.18
CA ARG A 39 -3.35 -15.98 -0.42
C ARG A 39 -4.39 -15.16 -1.16
N LEU A 40 -4.16 -14.86 -2.44
CA LEU A 40 -5.12 -14.09 -3.24
C LEU A 40 -6.49 -14.78 -3.34
N ILE A 41 -6.54 -16.11 -3.35
CA ILE A 41 -7.79 -16.90 -3.39
C ILE A 41 -8.50 -16.90 -2.03
N GLN A 42 -7.79 -17.16 -0.95
CA GLN A 42 -8.34 -17.28 0.41
C GLN A 42 -8.72 -15.92 1.00
N TYR A 43 -8.21 -14.85 0.42
CA TYR A 43 -8.38 -13.52 0.95
C TYR A 43 -9.82 -12.98 0.78
N PRO A 44 -10.47 -12.51 1.86
CA PRO A 44 -11.85 -12.02 1.80
C PRO A 44 -11.91 -10.63 1.17
N TRP A 45 -11.86 -10.59 -0.15
CA TRP A 45 -11.79 -9.33 -0.91
C TRP A 45 -12.90 -8.36 -0.48
N PRO A 46 -12.53 -7.20 0.07
CA PRO A 46 -13.49 -6.24 0.61
C PRO A 46 -14.26 -5.46 -0.46
N GLY A 47 -13.83 -5.57 -1.71
CA GLY A 47 -14.37 -4.87 -2.86
C GLY A 47 -14.41 -5.74 -4.10
N ASN A 48 -14.68 -5.12 -5.24
CA ASN A 48 -14.71 -5.79 -6.54
C ASN A 48 -13.28 -6.03 -7.09
N VAL A 49 -13.21 -6.43 -8.36
CA VAL A 49 -11.99 -6.63 -9.17
C VAL A 49 -10.96 -5.48 -9.09
N ARG A 50 -11.40 -4.26 -8.74
CA ARG A 50 -10.51 -3.10 -8.56
C ARG A 50 -9.46 -3.32 -7.47
N GLU A 51 -9.84 -3.92 -6.33
CA GLU A 51 -8.89 -4.17 -5.24
C GLU A 51 -7.84 -5.19 -5.67
N LEU A 52 -8.27 -6.28 -6.30
CA LEU A 52 -7.37 -7.28 -6.86
C LEU A 52 -6.39 -6.65 -7.85
N LYS A 53 -6.89 -5.79 -8.75
CA LYS A 53 -6.05 -5.05 -9.70
C LYS A 53 -4.99 -4.21 -8.98
N ASN A 54 -5.35 -3.45 -7.94
CA ASN A 54 -4.43 -2.57 -7.21
C ASN A 54 -3.32 -3.36 -6.51
N VAL A 55 -3.65 -4.51 -5.92
CA VAL A 55 -2.68 -5.41 -5.29
C VAL A 55 -1.69 -5.93 -6.31
N ILE A 56 -2.19 -6.45 -7.44
CA ILE A 56 -1.35 -6.99 -8.52
C ILE A 56 -0.47 -5.89 -9.11
N GLU A 57 -1.01 -4.70 -9.34
CA GLU A 57 -0.26 -3.55 -9.86
C GLU A 57 0.93 -3.22 -8.95
N ARG A 58 0.68 -3.11 -7.64
CA ARG A 58 1.73 -2.87 -6.64
C ARG A 58 2.76 -4.00 -6.58
N ALA A 59 2.31 -5.25 -6.58
CA ALA A 59 3.18 -6.41 -6.57
C ALA A 59 4.10 -6.42 -7.81
N MET A 60 3.57 -6.08 -8.99
CA MET A 60 4.34 -5.97 -10.24
C MET A 60 5.33 -4.80 -10.25
N ILE A 61 5.01 -3.67 -9.60
CA ILE A 61 5.92 -2.53 -9.46
C ILE A 61 7.12 -2.89 -8.57
N LEU A 62 6.85 -3.60 -7.47
CA LEU A 62 7.83 -4.01 -6.46
C LEU A 62 8.63 -5.26 -6.86
N CYS A 63 8.09 -6.07 -7.77
CA CYS A 63 8.74 -7.27 -8.28
C CYS A 63 10.04 -6.93 -9.03
N GLN A 64 11.16 -7.48 -8.53
CA GLN A 64 12.50 -7.35 -9.11
C GLN A 64 13.00 -8.66 -9.72
N SER A 65 12.26 -9.75 -9.55
CA SER A 65 12.59 -11.12 -9.96
C SER A 65 11.61 -11.64 -11.03
N ALA A 66 11.81 -12.87 -11.50
CA ALA A 66 10.87 -13.55 -12.40
C ALA A 66 9.57 -14.00 -11.67
N VAL A 67 9.60 -14.11 -10.34
CA VAL A 67 8.49 -14.61 -9.52
C VAL A 67 7.95 -13.47 -8.64
N VAL A 68 6.66 -13.21 -8.73
CA VAL A 68 5.95 -12.20 -7.95
C VAL A 68 5.53 -12.80 -6.61
N HIS A 69 5.99 -12.17 -5.53
CA HIS A 69 5.59 -12.48 -4.17
C HIS A 69 4.58 -11.45 -3.66
N VAL A 70 3.43 -11.93 -3.19
CA VAL A 70 2.39 -11.14 -2.54
C VAL A 70 2.47 -11.42 -1.05
N GLU A 71 3.00 -10.44 -0.33
CA GLU A 71 2.99 -10.41 1.13
C GLU A 71 1.68 -9.83 1.66
N ASP A 72 1.34 -10.17 2.91
CA ASP A 72 0.13 -9.66 3.57
C ASP A 72 0.10 -8.13 3.66
N SER A 73 1.28 -7.49 3.70
CA SER A 73 1.46 -6.04 3.67
C SER A 73 0.89 -5.37 2.41
N LEU A 74 0.73 -6.13 1.31
CA LEU A 74 0.16 -5.66 0.06
C LEU A 74 -1.36 -5.85 -0.01
N LEU A 75 -1.93 -6.66 0.88
CA LEU A 75 -3.36 -6.99 0.85
C LEU A 75 -4.21 -5.91 1.55
N PRO A 76 -5.42 -5.62 1.04
CA PRO A 76 -6.23 -4.50 1.54
C PRO A 76 -6.54 -4.52 3.04
N PHE A 77 -6.55 -5.66 3.74
CA PHE A 77 -6.94 -5.86 5.15
C PHE A 77 -5.80 -5.43 6.07
N ALA A 78 -4.54 -5.62 5.65
CA ALA A 78 -3.40 -4.99 6.29
C ALA A 78 -3.42 -3.45 6.13
N VAL A 79 -4.14 -2.95 5.11
CA VAL A 79 -4.31 -1.51 4.85
C VAL A 79 -5.66 -0.96 5.36
N LYS A 80 -6.65 -1.83 5.68
CA LYS A 80 -8.07 -1.48 5.88
C LYS A 80 -8.43 -1.02 7.28
N ASP A 81 -7.49 -1.04 8.22
CA ASP A 81 -7.65 -0.21 9.42
C ASP A 81 -7.71 1.29 9.06
N ARG A 82 -7.40 1.67 7.81
CA ARG A 82 -7.57 3.05 7.33
C ARG A 82 -8.94 3.32 6.71
N ASP A 83 -9.42 2.53 5.76
CA ASP A 83 -10.59 2.92 4.96
C ASP A 83 -11.96 2.58 5.58
N ALA A 84 -12.03 1.86 6.70
CA ALA A 84 -13.26 1.66 7.46
C ALA A 84 -13.51 2.74 8.54
N MET A 85 -12.55 3.65 8.75
CA MET A 85 -12.67 4.72 9.72
C MET A 85 -13.41 5.93 9.14
N PRO A 86 -14.31 6.58 9.89
CA PRO A 86 -14.86 7.86 9.51
C PRO A 86 -13.73 8.85 9.12
N PRO A 87 -13.96 9.77 8.17
CA PRO A 87 -12.93 10.69 7.65
C PRO A 87 -12.21 11.50 8.72
N THR A 88 -12.82 11.65 9.90
CA THR A 88 -12.23 12.25 11.10
C THR A 88 -11.16 11.35 11.71
N GLN A 89 -11.45 10.07 11.96
CA GLN A 89 -10.51 9.12 12.53
C GLN A 89 -9.32 8.81 11.59
N LEU A 90 -9.56 8.81 10.28
CA LEU A 90 -8.51 8.72 9.26
C LEU A 90 -7.50 9.89 9.36
N LYS A 91 -8.00 11.11 9.53
CA LYS A 91 -7.16 12.30 9.72
C LYS A 91 -6.40 12.23 11.05
N ASP A 92 -7.04 11.74 12.10
CA ASP A 92 -6.43 11.63 13.42
C ASP A 92 -5.33 10.56 13.46
N MET A 93 -5.52 9.42 12.80
CA MET A 93 -4.47 8.41 12.63
C MET A 93 -3.32 8.93 11.76
N GLU A 94 -3.62 9.59 10.64
CA GLU A 94 -2.58 10.18 9.79
C GLU A 94 -1.76 11.21 10.57
N ARG A 95 -2.43 12.06 11.35
CA ARG A 95 -1.80 13.02 12.26
C ARG A 95 -0.93 12.31 13.31
N ALA A 96 -1.44 11.26 13.94
CA ALA A 96 -0.72 10.49 14.96
C ALA A 96 0.54 9.82 14.39
N GLN A 97 0.46 9.24 13.20
CA GLN A 97 1.59 8.62 12.53
C GLN A 97 2.67 9.63 12.13
N ILE A 98 2.26 10.80 11.62
CA ILE A 98 3.19 11.89 11.33
C ILE A 98 3.89 12.35 12.61
N LEU A 99 3.16 12.48 13.72
CA LEU A 99 3.74 12.85 15.02
C LEU A 99 4.71 11.81 15.56
N GLN A 100 4.38 10.51 15.46
CA GLN A 100 5.29 9.44 15.87
C GLN A 100 6.57 9.44 15.05
N ALA A 101 6.46 9.56 13.72
CA ALA A 101 7.63 9.62 12.84
C ALA A 101 8.49 10.86 13.11
N LEU A 102 7.88 12.02 13.36
CA LEU A 102 8.60 13.23 13.76
C LEU A 102 9.31 13.05 15.10
N THR A 103 8.65 12.49 16.11
CA THR A 103 9.23 12.29 17.44
C THR A 103 10.41 11.31 17.38
N ALA A 104 10.26 10.19 16.65
CA ALA A 104 11.32 9.21 16.44
C ALA A 104 12.52 9.76 15.66
N CYS A 105 12.32 10.79 14.84
CA CYS A 105 13.36 11.46 14.06
C CYS A 105 13.81 12.80 14.68
N GLU A 106 13.54 13.06 15.97
CA GLU A 106 13.88 14.32 16.65
C GLU A 106 13.40 15.58 15.90
N TRP A 107 12.21 15.51 15.32
CA TRP A 107 11.58 16.55 14.49
C TRP A 107 12.34 16.89 13.20
N ARG A 108 13.27 16.04 12.77
CA ARG A 108 13.97 16.19 11.49
C ARG A 108 13.04 15.83 10.34
N ILE A 109 12.72 16.80 9.50
CA ILE A 109 11.80 16.62 8.36
C ILE A 109 12.50 15.92 7.17
N ASP A 110 13.76 16.26 6.90
CA ASP A 110 14.51 15.91 5.69
C ASP A 110 15.85 15.23 6.02
N GLY A 111 16.40 14.48 5.08
CA GLY A 111 17.67 13.77 5.21
C GLY A 111 17.54 12.24 5.38
N PRO A 112 18.67 11.52 5.48
CA PRO A 112 18.68 10.06 5.57
C PRO A 112 18.03 9.49 6.83
N LEU A 113 17.90 10.30 7.88
CA LEU A 113 17.21 10.02 9.14
C LEU A 113 15.99 10.93 9.35
N GLY A 114 15.45 11.51 8.28
CA GLY A 114 14.30 12.40 8.34
C GLY A 114 12.97 11.65 8.36
N ALA A 115 11.97 12.23 9.02
CA ALA A 115 10.62 11.68 9.12
C ALA A 115 9.97 11.47 7.74
N ALA A 116 10.30 12.29 6.73
CA ALA A 116 9.79 12.10 5.36
C ALA A 116 10.25 10.77 4.76
N LYS A 117 11.53 10.42 4.94
CA LYS A 117 12.09 9.15 4.47
C LYS A 117 11.52 7.96 5.23
N HIS A 118 11.34 8.09 6.54
CA HIS A 118 10.68 7.07 7.38
C HIS A 118 9.22 6.82 6.99
N LEU A 119 8.51 7.86 6.56
CA LEU A 119 7.13 7.76 6.09
C LEU A 119 7.01 7.38 4.59
N GLY A 120 8.14 7.22 3.89
CA GLY A 120 8.14 6.99 2.43
C GLY A 120 7.54 8.14 1.62
N LEU A 121 7.55 9.36 2.17
CA LEU A 121 6.98 10.57 1.57
C LEU A 121 8.10 11.49 1.08
N HIS A 122 7.80 12.28 0.04
CA HIS A 122 8.69 13.39 -0.33
C HIS A 122 8.69 14.47 0.78
N PRO A 123 9.82 15.12 1.12
CA PRO A 123 9.88 16.13 2.17
C PRO A 123 8.89 17.29 1.99
N SER A 124 8.63 17.70 0.75
CA SER A 124 7.62 18.73 0.45
C SER A 124 6.19 18.26 0.74
N THR A 125 5.88 16.97 0.53
CA THR A 125 4.59 16.36 0.89
C THR A 125 4.40 16.33 2.39
N LEU A 126 5.45 15.97 3.15
CA LEU A 126 5.41 16.01 4.60
C LEU A 126 5.18 17.44 5.11
N ARG A 127 5.90 18.44 4.60
CA ARG A 127 5.69 19.86 4.95
C ARG A 127 4.27 20.35 4.67
N SER A 128 3.70 19.95 3.52
CA SER A 128 2.30 20.27 3.18
C SER A 128 1.31 19.64 4.17
N ARG A 129 1.53 18.37 4.56
CA ARG A 129 0.70 17.68 5.55
C ARG A 129 0.83 18.31 6.95
N LEU A 130 2.03 18.70 7.37
CA LEU A 130 2.24 19.39 8.66
C LEU A 130 1.44 20.69 8.73
N LYS A 131 1.47 21.49 7.65
CA LYS A 131 0.66 22.71 7.54
C LYS A 131 -0.84 22.42 7.57
N LYS A 132 -1.28 21.36 6.87
CA LYS A 132 -2.68 20.92 6.82
C LYS A 132 -3.20 20.45 8.19
N PHE A 133 -2.36 19.82 9.00
CA PHE A 133 -2.72 19.30 10.32
C PHE A 133 -2.39 20.25 11.49
N GLY A 134 -1.82 21.43 11.21
CA GLY A 134 -1.39 22.39 12.23
C GLY A 134 -0.33 21.82 13.19
N ILE A 135 0.49 20.86 12.73
CA ILE A 135 1.54 20.27 13.55
C ILE A 135 2.77 21.19 13.51
N ASN A 136 3.10 21.77 14.66
CA ASN A 136 4.32 22.52 14.88
C ASN A 136 5.24 21.75 15.84
N ARG A 137 6.55 21.97 15.69
CA ARG A 137 7.53 21.47 16.67
C ARG A 137 7.16 22.04 18.05
N PRO A 138 7.01 21.20 19.09
CA PRO A 138 6.89 21.69 20.45
C PRO A 138 8.17 22.48 20.71
N SER A 139 8.01 23.79 20.80
CA SER A 139 8.99 24.67 21.41
C SER A 139 9.13 24.22 22.87
N GLU A 140 10.35 23.90 23.28
CA GLU A 140 10.71 23.91 24.70
C GLU A 140 10.35 25.25 25.35
#